data_AF-A0AA95LBN6-F1
#
_entry.id   AF-A0AA95LBN6-F1
#
_cell.length_a   1.000
_cell.length_b   1.000
_cell.length_c   1.000
_cell.angle_alpha   90.00
_cell.angle_beta   90.00
_cell.angle_gamma   90.00
#
_symmetry.space_group_name_H-M   'P 1'
#
loop_
_entity.id
_entity.type
_entity.pdbx_description
1 polymer ?
#
loop_
_entity_poly.entity_id
_entity_poly.type
_entity_poly.pdbx_seq_one_letter_code
_entity_poly.pdbx_strand_id
1 'polypeptide(L)'
;MPLTPLDIHNKEFNKGFRGYDEDEVNEFLDQVIKDYELVLREKKELEEKINEMKDRLGHFVNIEETLNKSIVIAQEAGEDVKRNAQKEAKLIIKEAEKNADRIVNESLSKARKIALEIEDLKKQSKVFRTRFKMLIEAQLDMLNTDDWDHLLEYEVDATELKIHEEEDSLA
;
A
#
# COMPACT_ATOMS: atom_id res chain seq x y z
N MET A 1 7.82 -74.99 2.29
CA MET A 1 9.19 -74.45 2.33
C MET A 1 9.99 -75.14 1.25
N PRO A 2 10.73 -74.43 0.41
CA PRO A 2 11.70 -75.05 -0.48
C PRO A 2 12.83 -75.67 0.36
N LEU A 3 13.48 -76.70 -0.17
CA LEU A 3 14.65 -77.34 0.43
C LEU A 3 15.75 -76.29 0.70
N THR A 4 16.52 -76.45 1.77
CA THR A 4 17.75 -75.69 2.00
C THR A 4 18.96 -76.44 1.43
N PRO A 5 20.08 -75.77 1.16
CA PRO A 5 21.34 -76.44 0.79
C PRO A 5 21.74 -77.52 1.82
N LEU A 6 21.48 -77.26 3.10
CA LEU A 6 21.70 -78.21 4.19
C LEU A 6 20.77 -79.43 4.14
N ASP A 7 19.51 -79.24 3.71
CA ASP A 7 18.56 -80.35 3.51
C ASP A 7 18.96 -81.22 2.32
N ILE A 8 19.61 -80.65 1.30
CA ILE A 8 20.14 -81.39 0.15
C ILE A 8 21.38 -82.19 0.57
N HIS A 9 22.29 -81.58 1.34
CA HIS A 9 23.49 -82.24 1.86
C HIS A 9 23.18 -83.43 2.78
N ASN A 10 22.20 -83.28 3.67
CA ASN A 10 21.84 -84.31 4.65
C ASN A 10 20.87 -85.37 4.10
N LYS A 11 20.60 -85.37 2.79
CA LYS A 11 19.62 -86.25 2.18
C LYS A 11 20.20 -87.64 1.94
N GLU A 12 19.73 -88.62 2.71
CA GLU A 12 20.02 -90.03 2.45
C GLU A 12 19.00 -90.65 1.49
N PHE A 13 19.50 -91.47 0.55
CA PHE A 13 18.69 -92.20 -0.43
C PHE A 13 18.76 -93.72 -0.15
N ASN A 14 17.63 -94.40 -0.30
CA ASN A 14 17.57 -95.86 -0.16
C ASN A 14 18.20 -96.55 -1.39
N LYS A 15 19.03 -97.59 -1.16
CA LYS A 15 19.65 -98.37 -2.24
C LYS A 15 18.65 -99.39 -2.82
N GLY A 16 18.52 -99.41 -4.14
CA GLY A 16 17.66 -100.35 -4.89
C GLY A 16 18.46 -101.16 -5.91
N PHE A 17 17.95 -102.34 -6.30
CA PHE A 17 18.60 -103.17 -7.33
C PHE A 17 18.56 -102.46 -8.69
N ARG A 18 19.73 -102.13 -9.26
CA ARG A 18 19.95 -101.22 -10.42
C ARG A 18 19.63 -99.73 -10.17
N GLY A 19 20.16 -99.16 -9.09
CA GLY A 19 20.12 -97.71 -8.83
C GLY A 19 21.15 -96.90 -9.61
N TYR A 20 21.08 -95.58 -9.47
CA TYR A 20 22.12 -94.65 -9.95
C TYR A 20 23.44 -94.86 -9.19
N ASP A 21 24.54 -94.47 -9.81
CA ASP A 21 25.85 -94.45 -9.17
C ASP A 21 25.87 -93.40 -8.05
N GLU A 22 26.31 -93.81 -6.86
CA GLU A 22 26.30 -92.97 -5.65
C GLU A 22 27.31 -91.82 -5.76
N ASP A 23 28.47 -92.08 -6.37
CA ASP A 23 29.54 -91.08 -6.51
C ASP A 23 29.14 -90.00 -7.53
N GLU A 24 28.59 -90.40 -8.69
CA GLU A 24 28.11 -89.44 -9.69
C GLU A 24 26.94 -88.58 -9.16
N VAL A 25 26.02 -89.18 -8.40
CA VAL A 25 24.89 -88.46 -7.80
C VAL A 25 25.39 -87.48 -6.73
N ASN A 26 26.35 -87.88 -5.88
CA ASN A 26 26.91 -86.99 -4.87
C ASN A 26 27.66 -85.81 -5.50
N GLU A 27 28.46 -86.03 -6.55
CA GLU A 27 29.16 -84.95 -7.27
C GLU A 27 28.18 -83.95 -7.92
N PHE A 28 27.06 -84.45 -8.46
CA PHE A 28 25.99 -83.59 -8.97
C PHE A 28 25.29 -82.82 -7.84
N LEU A 29 24.98 -83.47 -6.71
CA LEU A 29 24.35 -82.82 -5.56
C LEU A 29 25.24 -81.74 -4.96
N ASP A 30 26.57 -81.93 -4.92
CA ASP A 30 27.52 -80.90 -4.50
C ASP A 30 27.47 -79.65 -5.40
N GLN A 31 27.35 -79.84 -6.71
CA GLN A 31 27.17 -78.73 -7.65
C GLN A 31 25.82 -78.03 -7.45
N VAL A 32 24.74 -78.80 -7.26
CA VAL A 32 23.41 -78.26 -6.97
C VAL A 32 23.42 -77.46 -5.68
N ILE A 33 24.07 -77.93 -4.61
CA ILE A 33 24.19 -77.22 -3.33
C ILE A 33 24.86 -75.85 -3.54
N LYS A 34 25.98 -75.80 -4.26
CA LYS A 34 26.71 -74.54 -4.56
C LYS A 34 25.85 -73.55 -5.33
N ASP A 35 25.18 -74.02 -6.39
CA ASP A 35 24.33 -73.16 -7.23
C ASP A 35 23.11 -72.66 -6.43
N TYR A 36 22.55 -73.52 -5.57
CA TYR A 36 21.42 -73.16 -4.73
C TYR A 36 21.79 -72.14 -3.65
N GLU A 37 22.98 -72.26 -3.04
CA GLU A 37 23.53 -71.24 -2.13
C GLU A 37 23.74 -69.90 -2.83
N LEU A 38 24.25 -69.91 -4.06
CA LEU A 38 24.44 -68.70 -4.87
C LEU A 38 23.09 -68.01 -5.12
N VAL A 39 22.08 -68.75 -5.59
CA VAL A 39 20.74 -68.23 -5.85
C VAL A 39 20.08 -67.67 -4.59
N LEU A 40 20.23 -68.34 -3.44
CA LEU A 40 19.69 -67.85 -2.17
C LEU A 40 20.36 -66.54 -1.73
N ARG A 41 21.67 -66.40 -1.96
CA ARG A 41 22.40 -65.16 -1.68
C ARG A 41 21.94 -64.03 -2.58
N GLU A 42 21.87 -64.26 -3.89
CA GLU A 42 21.39 -63.27 -4.86
C GLU A 42 19.95 -62.84 -4.58
N LYS A 43 19.07 -63.79 -4.24
CA LYS A 43 17.71 -63.50 -3.83
C LYS A 43 17.68 -62.54 -2.65
N LYS A 44 18.48 -62.82 -1.61
CA LYS A 44 18.54 -61.98 -0.41
C LYS A 44 19.03 -60.56 -0.76
N GLU A 45 20.09 -60.44 -1.56
CA GLU A 45 20.60 -59.15 -2.01
C GLU A 45 19.58 -58.36 -2.84
N LEU A 46 18.83 -59.04 -3.70
CA LEU A 46 17.76 -58.42 -4.49
C LEU A 46 16.59 -57.97 -3.61
N GLU A 47 16.19 -58.78 -2.62
CA GLU A 47 15.15 -58.41 -1.65
C GLU A 47 15.56 -57.19 -0.82
N GLU A 48 16.82 -57.11 -0.39
CA GLU A 48 17.39 -55.94 0.30
C GLU A 48 17.36 -54.69 -0.60
N LYS A 49 17.81 -54.80 -1.86
CA LYS A 49 17.76 -53.69 -2.83
C LYS A 49 16.32 -53.23 -3.12
N ILE A 50 15.38 -54.15 -3.22
CA ILE A 50 13.96 -53.83 -3.44
C ILE A 50 13.41 -53.03 -2.26
N ASN A 51 13.72 -53.43 -1.03
CA ASN A 51 13.28 -52.71 0.16
C ASN A 51 13.89 -51.30 0.21
N GLU A 52 15.18 -51.17 -0.07
CA GLU A 52 15.83 -49.86 -0.13
C GLU A 52 15.21 -48.94 -1.21
N MET A 53 14.92 -49.48 -2.40
CA MET A 53 14.28 -48.72 -3.47
C MET A 53 12.85 -48.31 -3.10
N LYS A 54 12.09 -49.17 -2.42
CA LYS A 54 10.74 -48.84 -1.94
C LYS A 54 10.77 -47.72 -0.91
N ASP A 55 11.72 -47.74 0.02
CA ASP A 55 11.86 -46.69 1.04
C ASP A 55 12.20 -45.35 0.39
N ARG A 56 13.14 -45.35 -0.56
CA ARG A 56 13.48 -44.14 -1.33
C ARG A 56 12.29 -43.62 -2.13
N LEU A 57 11.53 -44.50 -2.77
CA LEU A 57 10.33 -44.12 -3.52
C LEU A 57 9.28 -43.49 -2.59
N GLY A 58 9.03 -44.09 -1.43
CA GLY A 58 8.11 -43.53 -0.43
C GLY A 58 8.55 -42.12 0.03
N HIS A 59 9.85 -41.92 0.24
CA HIS A 59 10.40 -40.60 0.55
C HIS A 59 10.17 -39.59 -0.58
N PHE A 60 10.38 -39.96 -1.84
CA PHE A 60 10.12 -39.08 -2.98
C PHE A 60 8.64 -38.73 -3.13
N VAL A 61 7.73 -39.69 -2.93
CA VAL A 61 6.28 -39.44 -2.95
C VAL A 61 5.89 -38.43 -1.87
N ASN A 62 6.42 -38.57 -0.65
CA ASN A 62 6.17 -37.61 0.43
C ASN A 62 6.71 -36.20 0.11
N ILE A 63 7.88 -36.10 -0.53
CA ILE A 63 8.43 -34.83 -1.00
C ILE A 63 7.53 -34.22 -2.07
N GLU A 64 7.09 -35.01 -3.05
CA GLU A 64 6.22 -34.56 -4.13
C GLU A 64 4.90 -34.01 -3.58
N GLU A 65 4.26 -34.73 -2.65
CA GLU A 65 3.04 -34.25 -1.98
C GLU A 65 3.27 -32.93 -1.24
N THR A 66 4.38 -32.83 -0.51
CA THR A 66 4.72 -31.63 0.27
C THR A 66 5.00 -30.45 -0.65
N LEU A 67 5.70 -30.68 -1.76
CA LEU A 67 6.00 -29.67 -2.76
C LEU A 67 4.73 -29.19 -3.45
N ASN A 68 3.85 -30.10 -3.85
CA ASN A 68 2.55 -29.77 -4.45
C ASN A 68 1.70 -28.92 -3.50
N LYS A 69 1.60 -29.31 -2.22
CA LYS A 69 0.91 -28.49 -1.19
C LYS A 69 1.54 -27.11 -1.05
N SER A 70 2.86 -27.03 -1.05
CA SER A 70 3.58 -25.75 -0.92
C SER A 70 3.34 -24.83 -2.12
N ILE A 71 3.27 -25.38 -3.34
CA ILE A 71 2.95 -24.62 -4.56
C ILE A 71 1.55 -24.04 -4.48
N VAL A 72 0.56 -24.83 -4.05
CA VAL A 72 -0.82 -24.37 -3.90
C VAL A 72 -0.90 -23.24 -2.88
N ILE A 73 -0.28 -23.40 -1.70
CA ILE A 73 -0.25 -22.36 -0.67
C ILE A 73 0.43 -21.08 -1.18
N ALA A 74 1.54 -21.21 -1.90
CA ALA A 74 2.24 -20.06 -2.48
C ALA A 74 1.37 -19.34 -3.53
N GLN A 75 0.62 -20.08 -4.34
CA GLN A 75 -0.31 -19.51 -5.30
C GLN A 75 -1.46 -18.76 -4.60
N GLU A 76 -2.11 -19.39 -3.61
CA GLU A 76 -3.18 -18.77 -2.83
C GLU A 76 -2.69 -17.49 -2.14
N ALA A 77 -1.52 -17.54 -1.50
CA ALA A 77 -0.92 -16.36 -0.87
C ALA A 77 -0.63 -15.24 -1.89
N GLY A 78 -0.14 -15.58 -3.08
CA GLY A 78 0.08 -14.63 -4.17
C GLY A 78 -1.21 -13.99 -4.66
N GLU A 79 -2.27 -14.79 -4.83
CA GLU A 79 -3.60 -14.30 -5.22
C GLU A 79 -4.21 -13.40 -4.15
N ASP A 80 -4.05 -13.75 -2.87
CA ASP A 80 -4.52 -12.94 -1.74
C ASP A 80 -3.83 -11.59 -1.66
N VAL A 81 -2.51 -11.56 -1.80
CA VAL A 81 -1.75 -10.30 -1.86
C VAL A 81 -2.23 -9.44 -3.02
N LYS A 82 -2.39 -10.02 -4.22
CA LYS A 82 -2.88 -9.30 -5.40
C LYS A 82 -4.29 -8.74 -5.18
N ARG A 83 -5.20 -9.54 -4.61
CA ARG A 83 -6.58 -9.15 -4.32
C ARG A 83 -6.64 -8.01 -3.32
N ASN A 84 -5.85 -8.09 -2.24
CA ASN A 84 -5.79 -7.06 -1.22
C ASN A 84 -5.22 -5.75 -1.78
N ALA A 85 -4.11 -5.82 -2.53
CA ALA A 85 -3.51 -4.66 -3.18
C ALA A 85 -4.49 -3.97 -4.16
N GLN A 86 -5.24 -4.74 -4.94
CA GLN A 86 -6.27 -4.19 -5.84
C GLN A 86 -7.41 -3.51 -5.09
N LYS A 87 -7.84 -4.08 -3.96
CA LYS A 87 -8.89 -3.48 -3.12
C LYS A 87 -8.41 -2.17 -2.49
N GLU A 88 -7.20 -2.17 -1.96
CA GLU A 88 -6.58 -0.98 -1.35
C GLU A 88 -6.35 0.13 -2.37
N ALA A 89 -5.84 -0.20 -3.56
CA ALA A 89 -5.69 0.75 -4.66
C ALA A 89 -7.02 1.42 -5.04
N LYS A 90 -8.11 0.63 -5.13
CA LYS A 90 -9.45 1.18 -5.40
C LYS A 90 -9.94 2.11 -4.29
N LEU A 91 -9.65 1.79 -3.03
CA LEU A 91 -10.00 2.65 -1.89
C LEU A 91 -9.23 3.97 -1.93
N ILE A 92 -7.93 3.92 -2.19
CA ILE A 92 -7.07 5.10 -2.32
C ILE A 92 -7.61 6.03 -3.42
N ILE A 93 -7.92 5.48 -4.59
CA ILE A 93 -8.49 6.27 -5.70
C ILE A 93 -9.80 6.93 -5.28
N LYS A 94 -10.72 6.16 -4.68
CA LYS A 94 -12.02 6.67 -4.24
C LYS A 94 -11.90 7.76 -3.16
N GLU A 95 -10.95 7.61 -2.25
CA GLU A 95 -10.69 8.61 -1.21
C GLU A 95 -10.06 9.88 -1.79
N ALA A 96 -9.12 9.72 -2.73
CA ALA A 96 -8.52 10.84 -3.45
C ALA A 96 -9.56 11.63 -4.25
N GLU A 97 -10.45 10.95 -4.98
CA GLU A 97 -11.58 11.57 -5.69
C GLU A 97 -12.48 12.36 -4.74
N LYS A 98 -12.91 11.74 -3.62
CA LYS A 98 -13.74 12.41 -2.61
C LYS A 98 -13.06 13.64 -2.01
N ASN A 99 -11.75 13.57 -1.74
CA ASN A 99 -11.01 14.69 -1.19
C ASN A 99 -10.84 15.81 -2.23
N ALA A 100 -10.60 15.47 -3.49
CA ALA A 100 -10.55 16.43 -4.59
C ALA A 100 -11.88 17.16 -4.75
N ASP A 101 -13.00 16.43 -4.76
CA ASP A 101 -14.35 17.01 -4.83
C ASP A 101 -14.60 17.97 -3.66
N ARG A 102 -14.18 17.58 -2.44
CA ARG A 102 -14.29 18.44 -1.26
C ARG A 102 -13.49 19.73 -1.43
N ILE A 103 -12.23 19.64 -1.85
CA ILE A 103 -11.35 20.81 -2.05
C ILE A 103 -11.93 21.74 -3.11
N VAL A 104 -12.44 21.20 -4.22
CA VAL A 104 -13.05 21.99 -5.30
C VAL A 104 -14.30 22.72 -4.78
N ASN A 105 -15.19 22.01 -4.08
CA ASN A 105 -16.40 22.62 -3.52
C ASN A 105 -16.10 23.70 -2.48
N GLU A 106 -15.15 23.46 -1.58
CA GLU A 106 -14.70 24.47 -0.61
C GLU A 106 -14.12 25.70 -1.31
N SER A 107 -13.30 25.49 -2.35
CA SER A 107 -12.69 26.57 -3.13
C SER A 107 -13.74 27.38 -3.89
N LEU A 108 -14.73 26.73 -4.51
CA LEU A 108 -15.85 27.39 -5.18
C LEU A 108 -16.71 28.20 -4.19
N SER A 109 -16.97 27.65 -3.01
CA SER A 109 -17.70 28.36 -1.95
C SER A 109 -16.97 29.63 -1.50
N LYS A 110 -15.66 29.52 -1.24
CA LYS A 110 -14.81 30.68 -0.91
C LYS A 110 -14.78 31.71 -2.03
N ALA A 111 -14.63 31.28 -3.28
CA ALA A 111 -14.63 32.18 -4.44
C ALA A 111 -15.95 32.96 -4.55
N ARG A 112 -17.10 32.28 -4.36
CA ARG A 112 -18.41 32.95 -4.35
C ARG A 112 -18.52 33.96 -3.21
N LYS A 113 -18.06 33.62 -2.01
CA LYS A 113 -18.08 34.53 -0.86
C LYS A 113 -17.24 35.79 -1.15
N ILE A 114 -16.02 35.61 -1.65
CA ILE A 114 -15.14 36.72 -2.03
C ILE A 114 -15.78 37.59 -3.13
N ALA A 115 -16.43 36.98 -4.13
CA ALA A 115 -17.12 37.74 -5.17
C ALA A 115 -18.24 38.63 -4.61
N LEU A 116 -19.03 38.12 -3.66
CA LEU A 116 -20.07 38.89 -2.98
C LEU A 116 -19.48 40.02 -2.12
N GLU A 117 -18.40 39.76 -1.39
CA GLU A 117 -17.69 40.79 -0.60
C GLU A 117 -17.12 41.91 -1.50
N ILE A 118 -16.58 41.56 -2.68
CA ILE A 118 -16.11 42.53 -3.68
C ILE A 118 -17.27 43.39 -4.19
N GLU A 119 -18.43 42.80 -4.45
CA GLU A 119 -19.61 43.54 -4.92
C GLU A 119 -20.12 44.51 -3.85
N ASP A 120 -20.19 44.09 -2.60
CA ASP A 120 -20.58 44.95 -1.49
C ASP A 120 -19.57 46.10 -1.29
N LEU A 121 -18.27 45.80 -1.30
CA LEU A 121 -17.22 46.81 -1.19
C LEU A 121 -17.29 47.85 -2.33
N LYS A 122 -17.57 47.42 -3.56
CA LYS A 122 -17.80 48.33 -4.70
C LYS A 122 -19.00 49.25 -4.45
N LYS A 123 -20.10 48.70 -3.92
CA LYS A 123 -21.29 49.50 -3.57
C LYS A 123 -20.97 50.52 -2.48
N GLN A 124 -20.28 50.10 -1.41
CA GLN A 124 -19.83 50.98 -0.33
C GLN A 124 -18.90 52.08 -0.85
N SER A 125 -17.93 51.74 -1.71
CA SER A 125 -17.02 52.69 -2.34
C SER A 125 -17.76 53.73 -3.20
N LYS A 126 -18.77 53.31 -3.97
CA LYS A 126 -19.60 54.23 -4.76
C LYS A 126 -20.38 55.20 -3.86
N VAL A 127 -20.98 54.71 -2.78
CA VAL A 127 -21.71 55.55 -1.81
C VAL A 127 -20.75 56.54 -1.13
N PHE A 128 -19.60 56.06 -0.68
CA PHE A 128 -18.56 56.89 -0.06
C PHE A 128 -18.10 57.99 -1.02
N ARG A 129 -17.78 57.64 -2.27
CA ARG A 129 -17.39 58.61 -3.30
C ARG A 129 -18.45 59.68 -3.52
N THR A 130 -19.73 59.30 -3.62
CA THR A 130 -20.82 60.28 -3.78
C THR A 130 -20.94 61.20 -2.57
N ARG A 131 -20.89 60.65 -1.35
CA ARG A 131 -20.94 61.44 -0.10
C ARG A 131 -19.77 62.40 0.01
N PHE A 132 -18.57 61.93 -0.30
CA PHE A 132 -17.36 62.74 -0.26
C PHE A 132 -17.43 63.87 -1.30
N LYS A 133 -17.89 63.57 -2.52
CA LYS A 133 -18.09 64.59 -3.55
C LYS A 133 -19.07 65.68 -3.10
N MET A 134 -20.24 65.31 -2.56
CA MET A 134 -21.22 66.27 -2.05
C MET A 134 -20.65 67.12 -0.91
N LEU A 135 -19.86 66.53 -0.02
CA LEU A 135 -19.20 67.27 1.06
C LEU A 135 -18.25 68.33 0.50
N ILE A 136 -17.39 67.97 -0.45
CA ILE A 136 -16.45 68.92 -1.08
C ILE A 136 -17.21 70.00 -1.85
N GLU A 137 -18.25 69.64 -2.61
CA GLU A 137 -19.10 70.62 -3.30
C GLU A 137 -19.74 71.61 -2.33
N ALA A 138 -20.26 71.15 -1.19
CA ALA A 138 -20.82 72.02 -0.16
C ALA A 138 -19.77 72.95 0.50
N GLN A 139 -18.56 72.45 0.75
CA GLN A 139 -17.46 73.26 1.28
C GLN A 139 -16.96 74.30 0.26
N LEU A 140 -16.92 73.94 -1.02
CA LEU A 140 -16.58 74.88 -2.09
C LEU A 140 -17.66 75.95 -2.26
N ASP A 141 -18.94 75.58 -2.18
CA ASP A 141 -20.06 76.52 -2.26
C ASP A 141 -19.96 77.57 -1.13
N MET A 142 -19.67 77.12 0.11
CA MET A 142 -19.45 78.01 1.26
C MET A 142 -18.27 78.98 1.09
N LEU A 143 -17.21 78.57 0.38
CA LEU A 143 -16.07 79.45 0.07
C LEU A 143 -16.35 80.42 -1.08
N ASN A 144 -17.22 80.04 -2.00
CA ASN A 144 -17.61 80.86 -3.15
C ASN A 144 -18.72 81.87 -2.81
N THR A 145 -19.29 81.83 -1.60
CA THR A 145 -20.21 82.86 -1.13
C THR A 145 -19.45 84.16 -0.88
N ASP A 146 -20.00 85.28 -1.34
CA ASP A 146 -19.46 86.65 -1.17
C ASP A 146 -19.33 87.08 0.32
N ASP A 147 -19.77 86.23 1.26
CA ASP A 147 -19.60 86.41 2.71
C ASP A 147 -18.12 86.64 3.09
N TRP A 148 -17.18 86.00 2.38
CA TRP A 148 -15.75 86.20 2.61
C TRP A 148 -15.25 87.55 2.09
N ASP A 149 -15.78 88.03 0.97
CA ASP A 149 -15.43 89.34 0.42
C ASP A 149 -15.92 90.46 1.36
N HIS A 150 -17.13 90.31 1.91
CA HIS A 150 -17.65 91.23 2.93
C HIS A 150 -16.88 91.19 4.26
N LEU A 151 -16.36 90.02 4.67
CA LEU A 151 -15.54 89.91 5.88
C LEU A 151 -14.19 90.62 5.73
N LEU A 152 -13.63 90.64 4.52
CA LEU A 152 -12.34 91.23 4.19
C LEU A 152 -12.40 92.74 3.90
N GLU A 153 -13.58 93.29 3.59
CA GLU A 153 -13.80 94.74 3.41
C GLU A 153 -13.82 95.55 4.73
N TYR A 154 -13.78 94.89 5.89
CA TYR A 154 -13.71 95.59 7.18
C TYR A 154 -12.28 96.09 7.46
N GLU A 155 -11.93 97.28 6.95
CA GLU A 155 -10.78 98.02 7.49
C GLU A 155 -11.08 98.37 8.95
N VAL A 156 -10.31 97.79 9.87
CA VAL A 156 -10.32 98.20 11.28
C VAL A 156 -9.84 99.65 11.33
N ASP A 157 -10.78 100.57 11.54
CA ASP A 157 -10.46 101.98 11.75
C ASP A 157 -9.67 102.13 13.06
N ALA A 158 -8.35 102.01 12.96
CA ALA A 158 -7.42 102.14 14.09
C ALA A 158 -7.33 103.59 14.62
N THR A 159 -8.20 104.49 14.16
CA THR A 159 -8.23 105.89 14.58
C THR A 159 -8.83 106.06 15.97
N GLU A 160 -9.70 105.16 16.44
CA GLU A 160 -10.28 105.24 17.81
C GLU A 160 -9.32 104.79 18.93
N LEU A 161 -8.25 104.05 18.61
CA LEU A 161 -7.29 103.58 19.63
C LEU A 161 -6.33 104.68 20.12
N LYS A 162 -6.18 105.79 19.39
CA LYS A 162 -5.33 106.92 19.83
C LYS A 162 -6.04 107.94 20.72
N ILE A 163 -7.38 107.96 20.74
CA ILE A 163 -8.14 108.95 21.51
C ILE A 163 -8.07 108.65 23.02
N HIS A 164 -7.90 107.38 23.41
CA HIS A 164 -7.84 107.01 24.82
C HIS A 164 -6.45 107.14 25.50
N GLU A 165 -5.35 107.34 24.76
CA GLU A 165 -4.04 107.59 25.41
C GLU A 165 -3.83 109.06 25.79
N GLU A 166 -4.51 110.02 25.15
CA GLU A 166 -4.33 111.45 25.47
C GLU A 166 -5.22 111.94 26.63
N GLU A 167 -6.39 111.34 26.87
CA GLU A 167 -7.26 111.70 28.01
C GLU A 167 -6.70 111.25 29.37
N ASP A 168 -5.89 110.18 29.42
CA ASP A 168 -5.19 109.74 30.64
C ASP A 168 -3.96 110.60 31.00
N SER A 169 -3.63 111.63 30.19
CA SER A 169 -2.48 112.52 30.43
C SER A 169 -2.81 113.94 30.93
N LEU A 170 -4.10 114.30 31.00
CA LEU A 170 -4.54 115.68 31.32
C LEU A 170 -5.55 115.81 32.48
N ALA A 171 -5.72 114.78 33.32
CA ALA A 171 -6.47 114.85 34.58
C ALA A 171 -5.61 114.40 35.77
#